data_AF-A0A6I6UP12-F1
#
_entry.id   AF-A0A6I6UP12-F1
#
_cell.length_a   1.000
_cell.length_b   1.000
_cell.length_c   1.000
_cell.angle_alpha   90.00
_cell.angle_beta   90.00
_cell.angle_gamma   90.00
#
_symmetry.space_group_name_H-M   'P 1'
#
loop_
_entity.id
_entity.type
_entity.pdbx_description
1 polymer ?
#
loop_
_entity_poly.entity_id
_entity_poly.type
_entity_poly.pdbx_seq_one_letter_code
_entity_poly.pdbx_strand_id
1 'polypeptide(L)'
;MKITLNNPTDTVEEEIQERLFSMRKNWHLLKPFLNDEEVQTVLNNAMTAFCEEHPPYGGKMWVPGDAPWEYTTSAYWCDRITDKVNEDEEYQKEVKLLNEEWIEKTNLDEDDLWDDDEYREQHWARLYETYYDKHSPKEGTIEWYKFIHGCHWINQFTAALVSKALNVEAYVWQTETHTCATFLKDNIIYFADVQLEWENLDELLDFMGEEVDYYPIFESK
;
A
#
# COMPACT_ATOMS: atom_id res chain seq x y z
N MET A 1 4.74 14.88 -25.62
CA MET A 1 5.36 13.53 -25.65
C MET A 1 5.42 13.04 -27.10
N LYS A 2 6.59 12.68 -27.64
CA LYS A 2 6.72 12.01 -28.95
C LYS A 2 7.45 10.70 -28.74
N ILE A 3 6.69 9.62 -28.53
CA ILE A 3 7.24 8.27 -28.57
C ILE A 3 7.51 7.97 -30.04
N THR A 4 8.79 7.92 -30.44
CA THR A 4 9.17 7.64 -31.82
C THR A 4 9.36 6.14 -31.97
N LEU A 5 8.32 5.42 -32.39
CA LEU A 5 8.43 4.02 -32.79
C LEU A 5 8.90 3.98 -34.25
N ASN A 6 10.17 3.61 -34.46
CA ASN A 6 10.72 3.41 -35.80
C ASN A 6 10.13 2.13 -36.42
N ASN A 7 9.03 2.26 -37.17
CA ASN A 7 8.68 1.30 -38.21
C ASN A 7 7.96 2.03 -39.37
N PRO A 8 8.48 1.96 -40.61
CA PRO A 8 7.89 2.67 -41.74
C PRO A 8 6.92 1.74 -42.47
N THR A 9 5.62 1.85 -42.18
CA THR A 9 4.54 1.43 -43.08
C THR A 9 3.23 2.01 -42.57
N ASP A 10 2.67 2.95 -43.33
CA ASP A 10 1.27 3.42 -43.34
C ASP A 10 0.52 3.35 -42.01
N THR A 11 0.62 4.40 -41.19
CA THR A 11 -0.20 4.53 -39.98
C THR A 11 -0.99 5.83 -40.02
N VAL A 12 -2.32 5.69 -39.99
CA VAL A 12 -3.19 6.66 -39.34
C VAL A 12 -2.54 6.95 -37.99
N GLU A 13 -2.15 8.20 -37.71
CA GLU A 13 -1.70 8.62 -36.39
C GLU A 13 -2.90 8.46 -35.45
N GLU A 14 -3.11 7.26 -34.93
CA GLU A 14 -4.05 7.05 -33.83
C GLU A 14 -3.46 7.77 -32.63
N GLU A 15 -4.15 8.84 -32.22
CA GLU A 15 -3.79 9.67 -31.08
C GLU A 15 -3.74 8.80 -29.83
N ILE A 16 -2.52 8.55 -29.32
CA ILE A 16 -2.31 7.79 -28.09
C ILE A 16 -2.96 8.57 -26.95
N GLN A 17 -3.88 7.93 -26.24
CA GLN A 17 -4.54 8.51 -25.08
C GLN A 17 -3.84 8.10 -23.79
N GLU A 18 -3.89 8.96 -22.79
CA GLU A 18 -3.33 8.71 -21.46
C GLU A 18 -4.45 8.68 -20.41
N ARG A 19 -4.42 7.71 -19.49
CA ARG A 19 -5.45 7.54 -18.47
C ARG A 19 -4.91 7.00 -17.15
N LEU A 20 -5.56 7.37 -16.05
CA LEU A 20 -5.38 6.69 -14.78
C LEU A 20 -6.06 5.31 -14.80
N PHE A 21 -5.33 4.31 -14.34
CA PHE A 21 -5.86 3.00 -14.00
C PHE A 21 -6.12 2.92 -12.51
N SER A 22 -7.38 3.13 -12.12
CA SER A 22 -7.79 3.04 -10.71
C SER A 22 -7.59 1.61 -10.21
N MET A 23 -6.57 1.41 -9.36
CA MET A 23 -6.28 0.12 -8.73
C MET A 23 -7.49 -0.40 -7.94
N ARG A 24 -8.20 0.49 -7.24
CA ARG A 24 -9.39 0.14 -6.46
C ARG A 24 -10.53 -0.39 -7.33
N LYS A 25 -10.86 0.29 -8.44
CA LYS A 25 -11.92 -0.15 -9.36
C LYS A 25 -11.58 -1.45 -10.06
N ASN A 26 -10.30 -1.69 -10.32
CA ASN A 26 -9.81 -2.85 -11.04
C ASN A 26 -9.25 -3.96 -10.14
N TRP A 27 -9.32 -3.81 -8.82
CA TRP A 27 -8.69 -4.75 -7.87
C TRP A 27 -9.19 -6.18 -8.06
N HIS A 28 -10.45 -6.35 -8.42
CA HIS A 28 -11.05 -7.65 -8.71
C HIS A 28 -10.36 -8.41 -9.87
N LEU A 29 -9.74 -7.71 -10.81
CA LEU A 29 -8.96 -8.29 -11.91
C LEU A 29 -7.55 -8.68 -11.46
N LEU A 30 -6.97 -7.90 -10.54
CA LEU A 30 -5.60 -8.07 -10.07
C LEU A 30 -5.49 -9.11 -8.95
N LYS A 31 -6.46 -9.12 -8.03
CA LYS A 31 -6.50 -9.96 -6.83
C LYS A 31 -6.21 -11.45 -7.08
N PRO A 32 -6.68 -12.10 -8.17
CA PRO A 32 -6.37 -13.50 -8.44
C PRO A 32 -4.87 -13.80 -8.62
N PHE A 33 -4.06 -12.79 -8.96
CA PHE A 33 -2.63 -12.93 -9.25
C PHE A 33 -1.73 -12.55 -8.07
N LEU A 34 -2.30 -12.21 -6.91
CA LEU A 34 -1.50 -11.82 -5.74
C LEU A 34 -0.54 -12.93 -5.30
N ASN A 35 -0.90 -14.20 -5.47
CA ASN A 35 -0.08 -15.34 -5.09
C ASN A 35 0.66 -15.97 -6.29
N ASP A 36 0.71 -15.29 -7.44
CA ASP A 36 1.54 -15.73 -8.56
C ASP A 36 3.02 -15.68 -8.16
N GLU A 37 3.77 -16.74 -8.50
CA GLU A 37 5.16 -16.93 -8.06
C GLU A 37 6.08 -15.80 -8.53
N GLU A 38 5.91 -15.32 -9.77
CA GLU A 38 6.73 -14.25 -10.31
C GLU A 38 6.35 -12.90 -9.67
N VAL A 39 5.05 -12.66 -9.44
CA VAL A 39 4.58 -11.46 -8.74
C VAL A 39 5.11 -11.40 -7.31
N GLN A 40 5.03 -12.51 -6.58
CA GLN A 40 5.54 -12.61 -5.21
C GLN A 40 7.05 -12.47 -5.16
N THR A 41 7.78 -13.00 -6.15
CA THR A 41 9.23 -12.81 -6.26
C THR A 41 9.58 -11.33 -6.37
N VAL A 42 8.87 -10.58 -7.22
CA VAL A 42 9.08 -9.12 -7.36
C VAL A 42 8.78 -8.39 -6.06
N LEU A 43 7.67 -8.69 -5.38
CA LEU A 43 7.34 -8.09 -4.09
C LEU A 43 8.44 -8.36 -3.05
N ASN A 44 8.85 -9.61 -2.91
CA ASN A 44 9.85 -10.01 -1.93
C ASN A 44 11.20 -9.35 -2.17
N ASN A 45 11.64 -9.26 -3.43
CA ASN A 45 12.88 -8.58 -3.79
C ASN A 45 12.81 -7.08 -3.47
N ALA A 46 11.69 -6.43 -3.83
CA ALA A 46 11.50 -5.01 -3.56
C ALA A 46 11.49 -4.70 -2.05
N MET A 47 10.76 -5.47 -1.25
CA MET A 47 10.70 -5.27 0.21
C MET A 47 12.01 -5.62 0.91
N THR A 48 12.74 -6.63 0.41
CA THR A 48 14.09 -6.96 0.92
C THR A 48 15.05 -5.80 0.67
N ALA A 49 15.09 -5.28 -0.57
CA ALA A 49 15.93 -4.14 -0.93
C ALA A 49 15.61 -2.91 -0.07
N PHE A 50 14.31 -2.61 0.14
CA PHE A 50 13.90 -1.53 1.04
C PHE A 50 14.49 -1.72 2.45
N CYS A 51 14.38 -2.91 3.04
CA CYS A 51 14.89 -3.17 4.39
C CYS A 51 16.42 -3.12 4.48
N GLU A 52 17.13 -3.46 3.40
CA GLU A 52 18.59 -3.39 3.32
C GLU A 52 19.09 -1.94 3.19
N GLU A 53 18.42 -1.12 2.37
CA GLU A 53 18.74 0.30 2.16
C GLU A 53 18.32 1.18 3.35
N HIS A 54 17.20 0.82 3.98
CA HIS A 54 16.63 1.49 5.12
C HIS A 54 16.52 0.51 6.29
N PRO A 55 17.64 0.28 7.02
CA PRO A 55 17.63 -0.55 8.20
C PRO A 55 16.47 -0.14 9.11
N PRO A 56 15.62 -1.08 9.54
CA PRO A 56 14.28 -0.78 9.99
C PRO A 56 14.28 0.15 11.20
N TYR A 57 13.55 1.27 11.09
CA TYR A 57 13.07 2.02 12.25
C TYR A 57 12.09 1.10 13.00
N GLY A 58 12.59 0.39 14.01
CA GLY A 58 11.81 -0.63 14.75
C GLY A 58 12.27 -2.08 14.54
N GLY A 59 13.35 -2.34 13.79
CA GLY A 59 14.07 -3.62 13.85
C GLY A 59 13.51 -4.81 13.04
N LYS A 60 12.39 -4.70 12.32
CA LYS A 60 11.80 -5.82 11.56
C LYS A 60 12.39 -5.88 10.14
N MET A 61 13.15 -6.94 9.84
CA MET A 61 13.53 -7.28 8.46
C MET A 61 12.32 -7.85 7.70
N TRP A 62 12.31 -7.72 6.38
CA TRP A 62 11.30 -8.37 5.54
C TRP A 62 11.32 -9.90 5.68
N VAL A 63 10.16 -10.50 5.95
CA VAL A 63 9.94 -11.95 5.83
C VAL A 63 8.89 -12.19 4.73
N PRO A 64 9.13 -13.10 3.78
CA PRO A 64 8.13 -13.42 2.75
C PRO A 64 6.76 -13.76 3.36
N GLY A 65 5.73 -13.04 2.89
CA GLY A 65 4.36 -13.14 3.40
C GLY A 65 3.99 -12.07 4.43
N ASP A 66 4.95 -11.27 4.92
CA ASP A 66 4.65 -10.10 5.75
C ASP A 66 3.76 -9.09 5.00
N ALA A 67 3.10 -8.23 5.77
CA ALA A 67 2.22 -7.21 5.23
C ALA A 67 3.03 -5.95 4.83
N PRO A 68 3.03 -5.53 3.54
CA PRO A 68 3.78 -4.34 3.14
C PRO A 68 3.41 -3.07 3.91
N TRP A 69 2.14 -2.91 4.30
CA TRP A 69 1.69 -1.74 5.05
C TRP A 69 2.38 -1.58 6.41
N GLU A 70 2.81 -2.67 7.06
CA GLU A 70 3.53 -2.65 8.35
C GLU A 70 4.93 -2.02 8.23
N TYR A 71 5.48 -1.92 7.02
CA TYR A 71 6.79 -1.31 6.75
C TYR A 71 6.70 0.18 6.47
N THR A 72 5.49 0.75 6.47
CA THR A 72 5.26 2.19 6.31
C THR A 72 6.05 2.98 7.35
N THR A 73 6.86 3.94 6.88
CA THR A 73 7.82 4.68 7.71
C THR A 73 7.23 5.90 8.43
N SER A 74 5.93 6.14 8.25
CA SER A 74 5.18 7.21 8.92
C SER A 74 4.06 6.65 9.79
N ALA A 75 3.46 7.50 10.63
CA ALA A 75 2.32 7.12 11.47
C ALA A 75 1.02 6.87 10.69
N TYR A 76 1.03 6.95 9.35
CA TYR A 76 -0.16 6.93 8.50
C TYR A 76 -1.15 5.79 8.84
N TRP A 77 -0.66 4.55 8.97
CA TRP A 77 -1.52 3.43 9.29
C TRP A 77 -1.92 3.42 10.76
N CYS A 78 -0.98 3.72 11.66
CA CYS A 78 -1.26 3.80 13.10
C CYS A 78 -2.39 4.79 13.40
N ASP A 79 -2.30 6.01 12.86
CA ASP A 79 -3.30 7.07 13.08
C ASP A 79 -4.67 6.63 12.56
N ARG A 80 -4.73 6.10 11.33
CA ARG A 80 -6.01 5.68 10.71
C ARG A 80 -6.64 4.47 11.40
N ILE A 81 -5.84 3.55 11.92
CA ILE A 81 -6.36 2.40 12.68
C ILE A 81 -6.85 2.89 14.04
N THR A 82 -6.08 3.74 14.71
CA THR A 82 -6.43 4.35 16.00
C THR A 82 -7.74 5.13 15.91
N ASP A 83 -7.92 5.95 14.88
CA ASP A 83 -9.16 6.69 14.63
C ASP A 83 -10.36 5.74 14.51
N LYS A 84 -10.21 4.65 13.75
CA LYS A 84 -11.28 3.64 13.61
C LYS A 84 -11.59 2.89 14.89
N VAL A 85 -10.57 2.59 15.71
CA VAL A 85 -10.77 1.97 17.03
C VAL A 85 -11.56 2.93 17.92
N ASN A 86 -11.19 4.21 17.94
CA ASN A 86 -11.87 5.23 18.72
C ASN A 86 -13.33 5.45 18.26
N GLU A 87 -13.62 5.28 16.98
CA GLU A 87 -14.97 5.37 16.41
C GLU A 87 -15.80 4.07 16.57
N ASP A 88 -15.21 2.95 16.99
CA ASP A 88 -15.90 1.66 17.09
C ASP A 88 -16.80 1.61 18.34
N GLU A 89 -18.12 1.58 18.14
CA GLU A 89 -19.10 1.55 19.24
C GLU A 89 -18.97 0.32 20.16
N GLU A 90 -18.48 -0.80 19.65
CA GLU A 90 -18.28 -2.03 20.43
C GLU A 90 -17.07 -1.86 21.35
N TYR A 91 -15.96 -1.32 20.81
CA TYR A 91 -14.77 -0.95 21.59
C TYR A 91 -15.13 0.02 22.71
N GLN A 92 -15.86 1.10 22.40
CA GLN A 92 -16.26 2.10 23.40
C GLN A 92 -17.10 1.50 24.53
N LYS A 93 -17.96 0.52 24.22
CA LYS A 93 -18.75 -0.20 25.23
C LYS A 93 -17.88 -1.10 26.10
N GLU A 94 -16.95 -1.85 25.49
CA GLU A 94 -16.05 -2.74 26.21
C GLU A 94 -15.05 -1.99 27.10
N VAL A 95 -14.50 -0.87 26.62
CA VAL A 95 -13.64 0.01 27.44
C VAL A 95 -14.41 0.50 28.66
N LYS A 96 -15.64 0.97 28.47
CA LYS A 96 -16.47 1.43 29.60
C LYS A 96 -16.71 0.32 30.63
N LEU A 97 -17.05 -0.90 30.17
CA LEU A 97 -17.26 -2.04 31.07
C LEU A 97 -15.97 -2.42 31.79
N LEU A 98 -14.83 -2.40 31.09
CA LEU A 98 -13.53 -2.67 31.68
C LEU A 98 -13.17 -1.64 32.75
N ASN A 99 -13.42 -0.36 32.50
CA ASN A 99 -13.16 0.72 33.46
C ASN A 99 -14.04 0.55 34.71
N GLU A 100 -15.34 0.27 34.53
CA GLU A 100 -16.28 0.01 35.63
C GLU A 100 -15.82 -1.18 36.50
N GLU A 101 -15.44 -2.31 35.87
CA GLU A 101 -14.93 -3.49 36.59
C GLU A 101 -13.66 -3.18 37.40
N TRP A 102 -12.74 -2.42 36.81
CA TRP A 102 -11.46 -2.11 37.45
C TRP A 102 -11.58 -1.08 38.56
N ILE A 103 -12.42 -0.06 38.40
CA ILE A 103 -12.78 0.89 39.47
C ILE A 103 -13.34 0.11 40.67
N GLU A 104 -14.23 -0.85 40.45
CA GLU A 104 -14.77 -1.69 41.53
C GLU A 104 -13.68 -2.56 42.21
N LYS A 105 -12.73 -3.08 41.43
CA LYS A 105 -11.64 -3.95 41.91
C LYS A 105 -10.59 -3.19 42.73
N THR A 106 -10.20 -2.00 42.28
CA THR A 106 -9.06 -1.24 42.84
C THR A 106 -9.48 -0.08 43.74
N ASN A 107 -10.75 0.34 43.66
CA ASN A 107 -11.27 1.56 44.29
C ASN A 107 -10.50 2.83 43.89
N LEU A 108 -9.87 2.81 42.71
CA LEU A 108 -9.34 3.98 42.02
C LEU A 108 -10.46 4.67 41.24
N ASP A 109 -10.26 5.94 40.89
CA ASP A 109 -11.11 6.59 39.88
C ASP A 109 -10.62 6.28 38.46
N GLU A 110 -11.38 6.70 37.45
CA GLU A 110 -11.07 6.41 36.04
C GLU A 110 -9.75 7.02 35.58
N ASP A 111 -9.39 8.20 36.10
CA ASP A 111 -8.15 8.88 35.73
C ASP A 111 -6.95 8.17 36.35
N ASP A 112 -7.10 7.67 37.59
CA ASP A 112 -6.07 6.93 38.34
C ASP A 112 -5.85 5.49 37.82
N LEU A 113 -6.78 4.92 37.02
CA LEU A 113 -6.60 3.59 36.43
C LEU A 113 -5.34 3.48 35.56
N TRP A 114 -4.91 4.59 34.95
CA TRP A 114 -3.73 4.62 34.08
C TRP A 114 -2.40 4.44 34.84
N ASP A 115 -2.42 4.64 36.16
CA ASP A 115 -1.30 4.39 37.06
C ASP A 115 -1.21 2.91 37.49
N ASP A 116 -2.24 2.09 37.21
CA ASP A 116 -2.22 0.65 37.44
C ASP A 116 -1.62 -0.09 36.24
N ASP A 117 -0.43 -0.67 36.42
CA ASP A 117 0.29 -1.38 35.37
C ASP A 117 -0.46 -2.64 34.88
N GLU A 118 -1.19 -3.35 35.74
CA GLU A 118 -1.94 -4.55 35.34
C GLU A 118 -3.11 -4.15 34.43
N TYR A 119 -3.88 -3.12 34.81
CA TYR A 119 -4.91 -2.53 33.97
C TYR A 119 -4.36 -2.07 32.62
N ARG A 120 -3.34 -1.21 32.63
CA ARG A 120 -2.79 -0.57 31.41
C ARG A 120 -2.20 -1.61 30.46
N GLU A 121 -1.32 -2.47 30.96
CA GLU A 121 -0.48 -3.32 30.10
C GLU A 121 -1.13 -4.67 29.75
N GLN A 122 -2.03 -5.19 30.59
CA GLN A 122 -2.57 -6.54 30.38
C GLN A 122 -4.03 -6.54 29.92
N HIS A 123 -4.81 -5.52 30.31
CA HIS A 123 -6.24 -5.48 30.03
C HIS A 123 -6.58 -4.44 28.97
N TRP A 124 -6.26 -3.17 29.22
CA TRP A 124 -6.52 -2.09 28.28
C TRP A 124 -5.74 -2.29 26.99
N ALA A 125 -4.42 -2.52 27.07
CA ALA A 125 -3.59 -2.73 25.89
C ALA A 125 -4.06 -3.91 25.03
N ARG A 126 -4.48 -5.02 25.68
CA ARG A 126 -5.00 -6.20 24.98
C ARG A 126 -6.35 -5.95 24.30
N LEU A 127 -7.23 -5.20 24.97
CA LEU A 127 -8.50 -4.80 24.37
C LEU A 127 -8.24 -3.89 23.16
N TYR A 128 -7.37 -2.89 23.31
CA TYR A 128 -6.96 -2.02 22.22
C TYR A 128 -6.36 -2.80 21.06
N GLU A 129 -5.41 -3.71 21.33
CA GLU A 129 -4.77 -4.57 20.31
C GLU A 129 -5.80 -5.41 19.54
N THR A 130 -6.80 -5.98 20.23
CA THR A 130 -7.87 -6.75 19.57
C THR A 130 -8.63 -5.92 18.52
N TYR A 131 -8.93 -4.66 18.84
CA TYR A 131 -9.63 -3.75 17.94
C TYR A 131 -8.70 -3.11 16.91
N TYR A 132 -7.45 -2.86 17.27
CA TYR A 132 -6.41 -2.44 16.34
C TYR A 132 -6.25 -3.48 15.23
N ASP A 133 -6.17 -4.76 15.60
CA ASP A 133 -6.15 -5.87 14.65
C ASP A 133 -7.44 -5.92 13.83
N LYS A 134 -8.63 -5.78 14.45
CA LYS A 134 -9.93 -5.75 13.75
C LYS A 134 -9.93 -4.72 12.60
N HIS A 135 -9.39 -3.52 12.85
CA HIS A 135 -9.41 -2.39 11.92
C HIS A 135 -8.18 -2.25 11.01
N SER A 136 -7.13 -3.04 11.28
CA SER A 136 -5.93 -3.12 10.46
C SER A 136 -6.24 -3.59 9.03
N PRO A 137 -5.46 -3.16 8.01
CA PRO A 137 -5.55 -3.70 6.66
C PRO A 137 -5.57 -5.24 6.67
N LYS A 138 -6.28 -5.85 5.71
CA LYS A 138 -6.46 -7.32 5.65
C LYS A 138 -5.84 -7.91 4.41
N GLU A 139 -5.20 -9.06 4.53
CA GLU A 139 -4.57 -9.76 3.41
C GLU A 139 -5.53 -9.88 2.20
N GLY A 140 -4.99 -9.60 1.00
CA GLY A 140 -5.77 -9.61 -0.24
C GLY A 140 -6.70 -8.41 -0.46
N THR A 141 -6.68 -7.42 0.44
CA THR A 141 -7.24 -6.07 0.20
C THR A 141 -6.17 -5.16 -0.39
N ILE A 142 -6.59 -4.08 -1.07
CA ILE A 142 -5.63 -3.10 -1.62
C ILE A 142 -4.86 -2.41 -0.50
N GLU A 143 -5.50 -2.12 0.63
CA GLU A 143 -4.90 -1.49 1.81
C GLU A 143 -3.73 -2.31 2.38
N TRP A 144 -3.77 -3.65 2.27
CA TRP A 144 -2.67 -4.50 2.72
C TRP A 144 -1.35 -4.22 1.99
N TYR A 145 -1.44 -3.86 0.72
CA TYR A 145 -0.29 -3.58 -0.15
C TYR A 145 0.06 -2.09 -0.20
N LYS A 146 -0.65 -1.23 0.54
CA LYS A 146 -0.37 0.21 0.58
C LYS A 146 0.79 0.50 1.54
N PHE A 147 1.99 0.35 1.03
CA PHE A 147 3.23 0.75 1.70
C PHE A 147 3.47 2.25 1.47
N ILE A 148 3.04 3.11 2.41
CA ILE A 148 3.14 4.57 2.26
C ILE A 148 4.59 5.03 2.41
N HIS A 149 5.02 5.94 1.52
CA HIS A 149 6.41 6.37 1.31
C HIS A 149 7.35 5.30 0.72
N GLY A 150 6.82 4.13 0.39
CA GLY A 150 7.55 3.02 -0.22
C GLY A 150 7.40 2.92 -1.74
N CYS A 151 7.04 4.01 -2.43
CA CYS A 151 6.66 4.00 -3.85
C CYS A 151 7.69 3.31 -4.74
N HIS A 152 8.97 3.68 -4.59
CA HIS A 152 10.11 3.14 -5.35
C HIS A 152 10.23 1.61 -5.30
N TRP A 153 9.71 0.98 -4.25
CA TRP A 153 9.71 -0.48 -4.10
C TRP A 153 8.34 -1.08 -4.45
N ILE A 154 7.25 -0.55 -3.89
CA ILE A 154 5.92 -1.17 -4.03
C ILE A 154 5.32 -1.05 -5.44
N ASN A 155 5.74 -0.06 -6.23
CA ASN A 155 5.26 0.04 -7.61
C ASN A 155 5.92 -0.95 -8.57
N GLN A 156 7.04 -1.58 -8.20
CA GLN A 156 7.58 -2.73 -8.92
C GLN A 156 6.60 -3.91 -8.85
N PHE A 157 6.08 -4.19 -7.64
CA PHE A 157 5.01 -5.17 -7.44
C PHE A 157 3.74 -4.79 -8.22
N THR A 158 3.37 -3.51 -8.23
CA THR A 158 2.20 -3.02 -8.99
C THR A 158 2.35 -3.29 -10.49
N ALA A 159 3.51 -3.00 -11.07
CA ALA A 159 3.79 -3.27 -12.48
C ALA A 159 3.74 -4.77 -12.79
N ALA A 160 4.33 -5.62 -11.95
CA ALA A 160 4.30 -7.08 -12.11
C ALA A 160 2.85 -7.62 -12.04
N LEU A 161 2.07 -7.15 -11.07
CA LEU A 161 0.67 -7.56 -10.88
C LEU A 161 -0.20 -7.18 -12.08
N VAL A 162 -0.05 -5.95 -12.58
CA VAL A 162 -0.74 -5.46 -13.78
C VAL A 162 -0.32 -6.25 -15.02
N SER A 163 0.98 -6.45 -15.21
CA SER A 163 1.53 -7.18 -16.36
C SER A 163 0.95 -8.60 -16.44
N LYS A 164 0.92 -9.31 -15.30
CA LYS A 164 0.35 -10.65 -15.20
C LYS A 164 -1.17 -10.66 -15.39
N ALA A 165 -1.89 -9.79 -14.68
CA ALA A 165 -3.35 -9.82 -14.69
C ALA A 165 -3.96 -9.40 -16.03
N LEU A 166 -3.31 -8.46 -16.72
CA LEU A 166 -3.82 -7.92 -17.99
C LEU A 166 -3.12 -8.51 -19.22
N ASN A 167 -2.09 -9.34 -19.02
CA ASN A 167 -1.25 -9.90 -20.07
C ASN A 167 -0.68 -8.80 -20.99
N VAL A 168 -0.04 -7.81 -20.37
CA VAL A 168 0.59 -6.65 -21.01
C VAL A 168 2.02 -6.48 -20.52
N GLU A 169 2.86 -5.82 -21.31
CA GLU A 169 4.14 -5.34 -20.81
C GLU A 169 3.92 -4.09 -19.95
N ALA A 170 4.45 -4.10 -18.74
CA ALA A 170 4.37 -2.98 -17.81
C ALA A 170 5.77 -2.54 -17.38
N TYR A 171 5.90 -1.24 -17.13
CA TYR A 171 7.14 -0.56 -16.76
C TYR A 171 6.92 0.24 -15.49
N VAL A 172 7.99 0.51 -14.76
CA VAL A 172 7.98 1.51 -13.70
C VAL A 172 8.45 2.84 -14.29
N TRP A 173 7.59 3.85 -14.27
CA TRP A 173 7.98 5.25 -14.46
C TRP A 173 8.54 5.76 -13.13
N GLN A 174 9.79 6.22 -13.13
CA GLN A 174 10.47 6.69 -11.94
C GLN A 174 10.93 8.15 -12.11
N THR A 175 10.81 8.89 -11.01
CA THR A 175 11.30 10.25 -10.78
C THR A 175 12.08 10.24 -9.46
N GLU A 176 12.71 11.35 -9.05
CA GLU A 176 13.38 11.42 -7.74
C GLU A 176 12.37 11.21 -6.58
N THR A 177 11.16 11.76 -6.71
CA THR A 177 10.19 11.85 -5.61
C THR A 177 9.20 10.69 -5.58
N HIS A 178 8.92 10.07 -6.72
CA HIS A 178 7.87 9.05 -6.84
C HIS A 178 8.07 8.09 -8.00
N THR A 179 7.35 6.97 -7.94
CA THR A 179 7.25 6.02 -9.05
C THR A 179 5.80 5.66 -9.33
N CYS A 180 5.53 5.17 -10.54
CA CYS A 180 4.21 4.70 -10.94
C CYS A 180 4.35 3.53 -11.92
N ALA A 181 3.45 2.55 -11.87
CA ALA A 181 3.41 1.50 -12.88
C ALA A 181 2.71 2.04 -14.15
N THR A 182 3.28 1.76 -15.32
CA THR A 182 2.80 2.24 -16.62
C THR A 182 2.70 1.10 -17.61
N PHE A 183 1.67 1.11 -18.46
CA PHE A 183 1.48 0.07 -19.47
C PHE A 183 0.62 0.57 -20.64
N LEU A 184 0.83 0.00 -21.82
CA LEU A 184 0.03 0.27 -23.02
C LEU A 184 -1.00 -0.84 -23.22
N LYS A 185 -2.27 -0.47 -23.39
CA LYS A 185 -3.33 -1.41 -23.78
C LYS A 185 -4.34 -0.72 -24.68
N ASP A 186 -4.65 -1.33 -25.82
CA ASP A 186 -5.64 -0.83 -26.78
C ASP A 186 -5.39 0.64 -27.19
N ASN A 187 -4.11 1.00 -27.45
CA ASN A 187 -3.65 2.36 -27.77
C ASN A 187 -3.86 3.41 -26.66
N ILE A 188 -4.03 2.97 -25.42
CA ILE A 188 -4.13 3.82 -24.24
C ILE A 188 -2.97 3.51 -23.30
N ILE A 189 -2.20 4.54 -22.94
CA ILE A 189 -1.20 4.47 -21.87
C ILE A 189 -1.93 4.65 -20.54
N TYR A 190 -1.74 3.67 -19.67
CA TYR A 190 -2.32 3.66 -18.34
C TYR A 190 -1.26 3.87 -17.27
N PHE A 191 -1.63 4.64 -16.25
CA PHE A 191 -0.83 4.89 -15.05
C PHE A 191 -1.52 4.28 -13.83
N ALA A 192 -0.82 3.40 -13.10
CA ALA A 192 -1.34 2.64 -11.98
C ALA A 192 -0.46 2.84 -10.75
N ASP A 193 -1.09 3.18 -9.63
CA ASP A 193 -0.43 3.42 -8.35
C ASP A 193 -1.22 2.72 -7.25
N VAL A 194 -0.59 1.77 -6.55
CA VAL A 194 -1.24 1.04 -5.45
C VAL A 194 -1.25 1.86 -4.17
N GLN A 195 -0.26 2.74 -3.99
CA GLN A 195 -0.04 3.53 -2.78
C GLN A 195 -1.04 4.68 -2.70
N LEU A 196 -1.13 5.48 -3.78
CA LEU A 196 -1.91 6.71 -3.84
C LEU A 196 -3.10 6.57 -4.79
N GLU A 197 -4.23 7.18 -4.40
CA GLU A 197 -5.41 7.30 -5.26
C GLU A 197 -5.48 8.72 -5.79
N TRP A 198 -5.08 8.90 -7.05
CA TRP A 198 -5.07 10.18 -7.76
C TRP A 198 -6.48 10.58 -8.18
N GLU A 199 -6.85 11.85 -8.00
CA GLU A 199 -8.18 12.34 -8.39
C GLU A 199 -8.34 12.38 -9.91
N ASN A 200 -7.27 12.76 -10.61
CA ASN A 200 -7.21 12.87 -12.06
C ASN A 200 -5.76 12.74 -12.57
N LEU A 201 -5.61 12.59 -13.88
CA LEU A 201 -4.30 12.38 -14.51
C LEU A 201 -3.38 13.60 -14.33
N ASP A 202 -3.91 14.82 -14.44
CA ASP A 202 -3.11 16.04 -14.35
C ASP A 202 -2.42 16.14 -12.99
N GLU A 203 -3.09 15.76 -11.90
CA GLU A 203 -2.50 15.71 -10.56
C GLU A 203 -1.29 14.76 -10.47
N LEU A 204 -1.41 13.56 -11.05
CA LEU A 204 -0.30 12.62 -11.11
C LEU A 204 0.86 13.19 -11.94
N LEU A 205 0.57 13.73 -13.12
CA LEU A 205 1.59 14.27 -14.02
C LEU A 205 2.32 15.47 -13.38
N ASP A 206 1.60 16.37 -12.74
CA ASP A 206 2.16 17.51 -12.00
C ASP A 206 3.04 17.04 -10.84
N PHE A 207 2.67 15.95 -10.16
CA PHE A 207 3.46 15.38 -9.08
C PHE A 207 4.75 14.70 -9.57
N MET A 208 4.68 14.02 -10.71
CA MET A 208 5.83 13.30 -11.29
C MET A 208 6.86 14.26 -11.91
N GLY A 209 6.46 15.43 -12.44
CA GLY A 209 7.39 16.41 -12.99
C GLY A 209 8.05 15.99 -14.32
N GLU A 210 9.23 16.54 -14.62
CA GLU A 210 9.84 16.48 -15.97
C GLU A 210 11.00 15.46 -16.15
N GLU A 211 11.59 14.93 -15.07
CA GLU A 211 12.70 13.96 -15.15
C GLU A 211 12.16 12.53 -15.18
N VAL A 212 12.57 11.73 -16.17
CA VAL A 212 11.89 10.47 -16.50
C VAL A 212 12.89 9.36 -16.85
N ASP A 213 12.90 8.32 -16.02
CA ASP A 213 13.50 7.02 -16.34
C ASP A 213 12.41 5.91 -16.34
N TYR A 214 12.52 4.97 -17.28
CA TYR A 214 11.61 3.81 -17.41
C TYR A 214 12.38 2.50 -17.35
N TYR A 215 11.89 1.54 -16.55
CA TYR A 215 12.49 0.21 -16.42
C TYR A 215 11.46 -0.90 -16.64
N PRO A 216 11.75 -1.91 -17.50
CA PRO A 216 10.87 -3.07 -17.69
C PRO A 216 10.87 -3.95 -16.45
N ILE A 217 9.70 -4.45 -16.04
CA ILE A 217 9.58 -5.29 -14.83
C ILE A 217 9.97 -6.75 -15.08
N PHE A 218 9.78 -7.24 -16.30
CA PHE A 218 10.22 -8.57 -16.72
C PHE A 218 11.16 -8.41 -17.91
N GLU A 219 12.25 -9.18 -17.94
CA GLU A 219 13.12 -9.24 -19.11
C GLU A 219 12.35 -9.87 -20.28
N SER A 220 12.38 -9.22 -21.44
CA SER A 220 11.81 -9.76 -22.67
C SER A 220 12.52 -11.08 -23.02
N LYS A 221 11.77 -12.18 -23.11
CA LYS A 221 12.28 -13.49 -23.57
C LYS A 221 12.67 -13.48 -25.03
#